data_AF-A0A2R3JNW5-F1
#
_entry.id   AF-A0A2R3JNW5-F1
#
_cell.length_a   1.000
_cell.length_b   1.000
_cell.length_c   1.000
_cell.angle_alpha   90.00
_cell.angle_beta   90.00
_cell.angle_gamma   90.00
#
_symmetry.space_group_name_H-M   'P 1'
#
loop_
_entity.id
_entity.type
_entity.pdbx_description
1 polymer ?
#
loop_
_entity_poly.entity_id
_entity_poly.type
_entity_poly.pdbx_seq_one_letter_code
_entity_poly.pdbx_strand_id
1 'polypeptide(L)'
;MKKWVWMIVIVVVALGVGGYTYSRHQLQERSYASEMKTGKQAIKDQQYTKATTYFTKASRTKGSDTVAERYLSQTQTYVSGQKALKGRQFTTAKRDFTTVKQTQHGSSVLVTRATTKLTLIKTVLSHRTAYQAKYRQAAKLNQTNDFTDSNGVLTVLFQSKRFSQHYYQDIYKKAKALRKENNAALKALTGSTPVINDSTQSATTSANSTSESSQPASDSASASGSNQMSSTPGAQASTAGTSESSTAATSSSQMTTSTSSATSGSNYSDAQIQATRAELSEAGMTGSDFSDAQIQTILQKAATEHTSPVQAAKHLQQ
;
A
#
# COMPACT_ATOMS: atom_id res chain seq x y z
N MET A 1 -30.31 -19.04 -17.86
CA MET A 1 -30.77 -17.76 -17.27
C MET A 1 -29.99 -17.45 -15.98
N LYS A 2 -30.02 -16.18 -15.56
CA LYS A 2 -29.58 -15.57 -14.28
C LYS A 2 -29.13 -16.48 -13.11
N LYS A 3 -27.85 -16.30 -12.71
CA LYS A 3 -27.30 -15.99 -11.36
C LYS A 3 -27.69 -16.86 -10.14
N TRP A 4 -26.94 -16.65 -9.04
CA TRP A 4 -27.08 -17.17 -7.65
C TRP A 4 -25.98 -18.14 -7.22
N VAL A 5 -24.75 -17.63 -7.10
CA VAL A 5 -23.67 -18.24 -6.30
C VAL A 5 -23.12 -17.17 -5.36
N TRP A 6 -23.66 -17.10 -4.14
CA TRP A 6 -23.09 -16.35 -3.01
C TRP A 6 -23.58 -16.93 -1.67
N MET A 7 -23.52 -18.27 -1.55
CA MET A 7 -23.95 -19.03 -0.38
C MET A 7 -22.76 -19.72 0.31
N ILE A 8 -21.77 -18.94 0.78
CA ILE A 8 -20.67 -19.45 1.62
C ILE A 8 -20.37 -18.48 2.79
N VAL A 9 -21.39 -18.11 3.57
CA VAL A 9 -21.22 -17.50 4.92
C VAL A 9 -22.39 -17.85 5.89
N ILE A 10 -23.02 -19.03 5.76
CA ILE A 10 -24.25 -19.36 6.52
C ILE A 10 -24.09 -20.51 7.57
N VAL A 11 -22.98 -21.26 7.57
CA VAL A 11 -22.90 -22.57 8.24
C VAL A 11 -22.21 -22.56 9.62
N VAL A 12 -22.40 -21.53 10.47
CA VAL A 12 -21.77 -21.50 11.83
C VAL A 12 -22.70 -21.00 12.97
N VAL A 13 -24.00 -20.80 12.76
CA VAL A 13 -24.93 -20.37 13.84
C VAL A 13 -26.25 -21.17 13.82
N ALA A 14 -26.16 -22.50 13.78
CA ALA A 14 -27.32 -23.40 13.68
C ALA A 14 -27.29 -24.58 14.67
N LEU A 15 -26.69 -24.43 15.86
CA LEU A 15 -26.81 -25.36 16.98
C LEU A 15 -26.90 -24.56 18.29
N GLY A 16 -28.05 -24.60 18.98
CA GLY A 16 -28.25 -23.79 20.19
C GLY A 16 -29.66 -23.74 20.79
N VAL A 17 -30.16 -24.90 21.24
CA VAL A 17 -31.21 -25.05 22.28
C VAL A 17 -32.63 -24.53 21.97
N GLY A 18 -33.59 -25.46 21.91
CA GLY A 18 -35.02 -25.15 22.06
C GLY A 18 -35.47 -25.20 23.52
N GLY A 19 -36.51 -24.44 23.88
CA GLY A 19 -37.20 -24.57 25.17
C GLY A 19 -37.70 -23.26 25.81
N TYR A 20 -39.00 -23.22 26.07
CA TYR A 20 -39.69 -22.52 27.17
C TYR A 20 -40.03 -21.00 27.14
N THR A 21 -41.30 -20.76 27.47
CA THR A 21 -42.01 -19.55 27.95
C THR A 21 -42.45 -18.45 26.95
N TYR A 22 -43.77 -18.31 26.84
CA TYR A 22 -44.50 -17.37 25.96
C TYR A 22 -44.38 -15.89 26.40
N SER A 23 -43.98 -15.62 27.65
CA SER A 23 -43.82 -14.25 28.18
C SER A 23 -42.53 -13.55 27.69
N ARG A 24 -41.63 -14.25 26.99
CA ARG A 24 -40.34 -13.67 26.52
C ARG A 24 -40.45 -12.81 25.27
N HIS A 25 -41.49 -12.97 24.45
CA HIS A 25 -41.56 -12.35 23.12
C HIS A 25 -41.48 -10.81 23.18
N GLN A 26 -42.21 -10.16 24.08
CA GLN A 26 -42.19 -8.70 24.23
C GLN A 26 -40.81 -8.15 24.63
N LEU A 27 -40.04 -8.89 25.44
CA LEU A 27 -38.69 -8.48 25.83
C LEU A 27 -37.68 -8.70 24.69
N GLN A 28 -37.83 -9.79 23.93
CA GLN A 28 -37.04 -10.07 22.73
C GLN A 28 -37.31 -9.03 21.62
N GLU A 29 -38.57 -8.65 21.39
CA GLU A 29 -38.92 -7.63 20.39
C GLU A 29 -38.39 -6.24 20.75
N ARG A 30 -38.47 -5.82 22.03
CA ARG A 30 -37.88 -4.57 22.51
C ARG A 30 -36.36 -4.57 22.37
N SER A 31 -35.69 -5.68 22.73
CA SER A 31 -34.26 -5.86 22.55
C SER A 31 -33.86 -5.75 21.06
N TYR A 32 -34.51 -6.53 20.20
CA TYR A 32 -34.33 -6.51 18.75
C TYR A 32 -34.52 -5.10 18.16
N ALA A 33 -35.59 -4.39 18.53
CA ALA A 33 -35.87 -3.04 18.04
C ALA A 33 -34.80 -2.03 18.49
N SER A 34 -34.31 -2.15 19.73
CA SER A 34 -33.24 -1.32 20.27
C SER A 34 -31.90 -1.56 19.56
N GLU A 35 -31.52 -2.83 19.39
CA GLU A 35 -30.30 -3.25 18.68
C GLU A 35 -30.36 -2.79 17.21
N MET A 36 -31.49 -2.98 16.52
CA MET A 36 -31.69 -2.49 15.15
C MET A 36 -31.65 -0.96 15.03
N LYS A 37 -32.25 -0.23 15.97
CA LYS A 37 -32.19 1.24 16.02
C LYS A 37 -30.74 1.71 16.19
N THR A 38 -30.01 1.09 17.12
CA THR A 38 -28.63 1.48 17.45
C THR A 38 -27.66 1.11 16.33
N GLY A 39 -27.82 -0.05 15.68
CA GLY A 39 -27.06 -0.42 14.49
C GLY A 39 -27.30 0.54 13.32
N LYS A 40 -28.56 0.94 13.07
CA LYS A 40 -28.91 1.95 12.05
C LYS A 40 -28.31 3.32 12.35
N GLN A 41 -28.27 3.71 13.63
CA GLN A 41 -27.62 4.95 14.05
C GLN A 41 -26.09 4.87 13.87
N ALA A 42 -25.46 3.77 14.29
CA ALA A 42 -24.03 3.53 14.07
C ALA A 42 -23.63 3.53 12.58
N ILE A 43 -24.50 3.12 11.64
CA ILE A 43 -24.28 3.36 10.20
C ILE A 43 -24.18 4.85 9.90
N LYS A 44 -25.14 5.68 10.36
CA LYS A 44 -25.12 7.14 10.11
C LYS A 44 -23.82 7.75 10.64
N ASP A 45 -23.43 7.37 11.85
CA ASP A 45 -22.23 7.85 12.56
C ASP A 45 -20.92 7.24 12.03
N GLN A 46 -20.99 6.42 10.97
CA GLN A 46 -19.85 5.74 10.32
C GLN A 46 -19.12 4.71 11.21
N GLN A 47 -19.72 4.32 12.32
CA GLN A 47 -19.19 3.35 13.28
C GLN A 47 -19.52 1.92 12.83
N TYR A 48 -19.07 1.54 11.63
CA TYR A 48 -19.47 0.29 10.95
C TYR A 48 -19.18 -0.99 11.75
N THR A 49 -18.10 -1.01 12.55
CA THR A 49 -17.81 -2.13 13.47
C THR A 49 -18.91 -2.27 14.52
N LYS A 50 -19.31 -1.17 15.18
CA LYS A 50 -20.41 -1.19 16.15
C LYS A 50 -21.73 -1.59 15.47
N ALA A 51 -22.02 -1.03 14.30
CA ALA A 51 -23.20 -1.39 13.52
C ALA A 51 -23.26 -2.91 13.24
N THR A 52 -22.13 -3.51 12.85
CA THR A 52 -21.99 -4.96 12.66
C THR A 52 -22.29 -5.73 13.96
N THR A 53 -21.78 -5.29 15.11
CA THR A 53 -22.10 -5.88 16.42
C THR A 53 -23.60 -5.81 16.74
N TYR A 54 -24.22 -4.64 16.59
CA TYR A 54 -25.66 -4.43 16.87
C TYR A 54 -26.55 -5.30 15.95
N PHE A 55 -26.25 -5.37 14.64
CA PHE A 55 -27.02 -6.24 13.74
C PHE A 55 -26.80 -7.73 14.00
N THR A 56 -25.61 -8.15 14.45
CA THR A 56 -25.33 -9.54 14.85
C THR A 56 -26.12 -9.93 16.11
N LYS A 57 -26.29 -9.02 17.06
CA LYS A 57 -27.13 -9.24 18.24
C LYS A 57 -28.63 -9.26 17.88
N ALA A 58 -29.06 -8.37 16.98
CA ALA A 58 -30.42 -8.36 16.48
C ALA A 58 -30.80 -9.67 15.77
N SER A 59 -29.97 -10.17 14.85
CA SER A 59 -30.25 -11.43 14.14
C SER A 59 -30.28 -12.64 15.08
N ARG A 60 -29.39 -12.68 16.09
CA ARG A 60 -29.42 -13.72 17.15
C ARG A 60 -30.67 -13.67 18.03
N THR A 61 -31.26 -12.48 18.22
CA THR A 61 -32.47 -12.30 19.05
C THR A 61 -33.72 -12.80 18.33
N LYS A 62 -33.73 -12.74 16.99
CA LYS A 62 -34.82 -13.23 16.14
C LYS A 62 -34.22 -14.02 14.97
N GLY A 63 -33.91 -15.29 15.20
CA GLY A 63 -33.11 -16.14 14.29
C GLY A 63 -33.69 -16.41 12.89
N SER A 64 -34.91 -15.96 12.60
CA SER A 64 -35.53 -15.99 11.27
C SER A 64 -35.61 -14.60 10.60
N ASP A 65 -35.03 -13.56 11.21
CA ASP A 65 -35.15 -12.19 10.72
C ASP A 65 -34.16 -11.83 9.60
N THR A 66 -34.65 -11.94 8.37
CA THR A 66 -33.93 -11.52 7.15
C THR A 66 -33.69 -10.00 7.04
N VAL A 67 -34.10 -9.18 8.01
CA VAL A 67 -33.84 -7.72 8.03
C VAL A 67 -32.52 -7.42 8.73
N ALA A 68 -32.28 -7.94 9.94
CA ALA A 68 -31.03 -7.77 10.67
C ALA A 68 -29.85 -8.37 9.92
N GLU A 69 -29.99 -9.57 9.37
CA GLU A 69 -28.95 -10.23 8.56
C GLU A 69 -28.60 -9.43 7.30
N ARG A 70 -29.60 -8.83 6.66
CA ARG A 70 -29.43 -7.98 5.48
C ARG A 70 -28.68 -6.70 5.81
N TYR A 71 -29.01 -6.04 6.93
CA TYR A 71 -28.27 -4.88 7.42
C TYR A 71 -26.83 -5.24 7.83
N LEU A 72 -26.63 -6.41 8.46
CA LEU A 72 -25.33 -6.96 8.80
C LEU A 72 -24.47 -7.18 7.55
N SER A 73 -24.96 -7.98 6.60
CA SER A 73 -24.30 -8.32 5.34
C SER A 73 -23.96 -7.09 4.49
N GLN A 74 -24.92 -6.17 4.33
CA GLN A 74 -24.69 -4.92 3.61
C GLN A 74 -23.62 -4.05 4.28
N THR A 75 -23.60 -3.99 5.61
CA THR A 75 -22.57 -3.25 6.36
C THR A 75 -21.19 -3.89 6.19
N GLN A 76 -21.10 -5.22 6.31
CA GLN A 76 -19.85 -5.97 6.11
C GLN A 76 -19.31 -5.80 4.68
N THR A 77 -20.16 -5.89 3.66
CA THR A 77 -19.76 -5.70 2.26
C THR A 77 -19.31 -4.25 2.00
N TYR A 78 -19.95 -3.25 2.63
CA TYR A 78 -19.51 -1.86 2.55
C TYR A 78 -18.13 -1.64 3.21
N VAL A 79 -17.85 -2.31 4.33
CA VAL A 79 -16.52 -2.30 4.97
C VAL A 79 -15.47 -3.01 4.09
N SER A 80 -15.81 -4.16 3.49
CA SER A 80 -14.95 -4.85 2.51
C SER A 80 -14.59 -3.94 1.33
N GLY A 81 -15.57 -3.29 0.72
CA GLY A 81 -15.36 -2.33 -0.36
C GLY A 81 -14.45 -1.16 0.02
N GLN A 82 -14.55 -0.67 1.27
CA GLN A 82 -13.63 0.35 1.80
C GLN A 82 -12.21 -0.18 2.00
N LYS A 83 -12.04 -1.41 2.52
CA LYS A 83 -10.73 -2.06 2.67
C LYS A 83 -10.07 -2.26 1.30
N ALA A 84 -10.81 -2.81 0.33
CA ALA A 84 -10.36 -2.99 -1.05
C ALA A 84 -9.97 -1.67 -1.71
N LEU A 85 -10.77 -0.60 -1.55
CA LEU A 85 -10.47 0.72 -2.10
C LEU A 85 -9.19 1.32 -1.49
N LYS A 86 -9.02 1.19 -0.16
CA LYS A 86 -7.77 1.56 0.53
C LYS A 86 -6.59 0.72 0.02
N GLY A 87 -6.78 -0.55 -0.28
CA GLY A 87 -5.77 -1.43 -0.87
C GLY A 87 -5.49 -1.24 -2.37
N ARG A 88 -6.08 -0.23 -3.04
CA ARG A 88 -6.06 -0.07 -4.51
C ARG A 88 -6.64 -1.27 -5.31
N GLN A 89 -7.38 -2.17 -4.65
CA GLN A 89 -8.08 -3.30 -5.28
C GLN A 89 -9.39 -2.80 -5.92
N PHE A 90 -9.28 -1.96 -6.96
CA PHE A 90 -10.42 -1.22 -7.52
C PHE A 90 -11.52 -2.12 -8.07
N THR A 91 -11.18 -3.29 -8.64
CA THR A 91 -12.17 -4.27 -9.13
C THR A 91 -12.99 -4.85 -7.98
N THR A 92 -12.33 -5.31 -6.92
CA THR A 92 -12.96 -5.80 -5.68
C THR A 92 -13.83 -4.71 -5.04
N ALA A 93 -13.31 -3.49 -4.90
CA ALA A 93 -14.05 -2.36 -4.35
C ALA A 93 -15.29 -2.03 -5.19
N LYS A 94 -15.18 -2.03 -6.53
CA LYS A 94 -16.29 -1.79 -7.46
C LYS A 94 -17.37 -2.87 -7.30
N ARG A 95 -16.98 -4.14 -7.22
CA ARG A 95 -17.89 -5.26 -6.98
C ARG A 95 -18.64 -5.07 -5.67
N ASP A 96 -17.91 -4.88 -4.56
CA ASP A 96 -18.49 -4.81 -3.22
C ASP A 96 -19.43 -3.61 -3.06
N PHE A 97 -19.06 -2.41 -3.53
CA PHE A 97 -19.97 -1.26 -3.52
C PHE A 97 -21.15 -1.43 -4.49
N THR A 98 -21.01 -2.19 -5.58
CA THR A 98 -22.16 -2.53 -6.45
C THR A 98 -23.14 -3.44 -5.72
N THR A 99 -22.66 -4.47 -5.01
CA THR A 99 -23.49 -5.33 -4.16
C THR A 99 -24.25 -4.51 -3.12
N VAL A 100 -23.57 -3.62 -2.38
CA VAL A 100 -24.20 -2.73 -1.38
C VAL A 100 -25.27 -1.84 -1.98
N LYS A 101 -25.03 -1.28 -3.18
CA LYS A 101 -25.99 -0.45 -3.91
C LYS A 101 -27.22 -1.27 -4.36
N GLN A 102 -27.04 -2.55 -4.67
CA GLN A 102 -28.11 -3.44 -5.15
C GLN A 102 -28.90 -4.11 -4.03
N THR A 103 -28.47 -4.04 -2.76
CA THR A 103 -29.20 -4.59 -1.61
C THR A 103 -30.52 -3.86 -1.36
N GLN A 104 -31.63 -4.44 -1.83
CA GLN A 104 -32.97 -3.93 -1.58
C GLN A 104 -33.40 -4.13 -0.12
N HIS A 105 -34.21 -3.20 0.40
CA HIS A 105 -34.70 -3.15 1.79
C HIS A 105 -33.59 -3.06 2.87
N GLY A 106 -32.37 -2.69 2.46
CA GLY A 106 -31.26 -2.39 3.38
C GLY A 106 -31.23 -0.93 3.84
N SER A 107 -30.04 -0.47 4.22
CA SER A 107 -29.76 0.92 4.59
C SER A 107 -29.57 1.80 3.35
N SER A 108 -30.49 2.77 3.16
CA SER A 108 -30.37 3.80 2.13
C SER A 108 -29.09 4.64 2.29
N VAL A 109 -28.61 4.86 3.52
CA VAL A 109 -27.35 5.56 3.81
C VAL A 109 -26.15 4.81 3.21
N LEU A 110 -26.13 3.48 3.31
CA LEU A 110 -25.08 2.66 2.68
C LEU A 110 -25.19 2.66 1.15
N VAL A 111 -26.40 2.58 0.59
CA VAL A 111 -26.64 2.68 -0.86
C VAL A 111 -26.12 4.01 -1.43
N THR A 112 -26.42 5.13 -0.77
CA THR A 112 -25.95 6.47 -1.16
C THR A 112 -24.42 6.54 -1.10
N ARG A 113 -23.81 6.15 0.03
CA ARG A 113 -22.35 6.18 0.19
C ARG A 113 -21.63 5.26 -0.79
N ALA A 114 -22.15 4.05 -1.03
CA ALA A 114 -21.61 3.12 -2.01
C ALA A 114 -21.67 3.70 -3.43
N THR A 115 -22.76 4.39 -3.77
CA THR A 115 -22.89 5.12 -5.05
C THR A 115 -21.80 6.21 -5.18
N THR A 116 -21.55 7.01 -4.14
CA THR A 116 -20.44 7.97 -4.12
C THR A 116 -19.08 7.29 -4.32
N LYS A 117 -18.83 6.14 -3.68
CA LYS A 117 -17.57 5.37 -3.84
C LYS A 117 -17.43 4.77 -5.25
N LEU A 118 -18.51 4.33 -5.89
CA LEU A 118 -18.50 3.87 -7.28
C LEU A 118 -18.12 5.00 -8.25
N THR A 119 -18.66 6.20 -8.06
CA THR A 119 -18.26 7.39 -8.84
C THR A 119 -16.78 7.71 -8.66
N LEU A 120 -16.29 7.72 -7.41
CA LEU A 120 -14.87 7.92 -7.10
C LEU A 120 -13.98 6.87 -7.80
N ILE A 121 -14.37 5.59 -7.77
CA ILE A 121 -13.62 4.51 -8.45
C ILE A 121 -13.60 4.74 -9.97
N LYS A 122 -14.71 5.17 -10.59
CA LYS A 122 -14.75 5.50 -12.03
C LYS A 122 -13.75 6.61 -12.39
N THR A 123 -13.72 7.70 -11.62
CA THR A 123 -12.76 8.80 -11.81
C THR A 123 -11.31 8.36 -11.59
N VAL A 124 -11.05 7.57 -10.54
CA VAL A 124 -9.70 7.04 -10.26
C VAL A 124 -9.21 6.13 -11.38
N LEU A 125 -10.04 5.20 -11.87
CA LEU A 125 -9.67 4.30 -12.97
C LEU A 125 -9.37 5.08 -14.26
N SER A 126 -10.20 6.08 -14.61
CA SER A 126 -9.95 6.94 -15.77
C SER A 126 -8.59 7.65 -15.70
N HIS A 127 -8.26 8.28 -14.57
CA HIS A 127 -6.96 8.91 -14.38
C HIS A 127 -5.81 7.89 -14.35
N ARG A 128 -5.99 6.70 -13.78
CA ARG A 128 -4.98 5.63 -13.81
C ARG A 128 -4.63 5.24 -15.24
N THR A 129 -5.62 5.07 -16.12
CA THR A 129 -5.39 4.80 -17.55
C THR A 129 -4.59 5.93 -18.20
N ALA A 130 -4.97 7.19 -17.98
CA ALA A 130 -4.25 8.34 -18.54
C ALA A 130 -2.79 8.45 -18.04
N TYR A 131 -2.57 8.29 -16.72
CA TYR A 131 -1.23 8.34 -16.14
C TYR A 131 -0.36 7.16 -16.58
N GLN A 132 -0.94 5.96 -16.71
CA GLN A 132 -0.21 4.80 -17.18
C GLN A 132 0.13 4.86 -18.68
N ALA A 133 -0.69 5.51 -19.49
CA ALA A 133 -0.37 5.82 -20.88
C ALA A 133 0.83 6.79 -20.98
N LYS A 134 0.84 7.87 -20.18
CA LYS A 134 1.98 8.81 -20.10
C LYS A 134 3.26 8.15 -19.56
N TYR A 135 3.15 7.31 -18.54
CA TYR A 135 4.29 6.55 -18.04
C TYR A 135 4.86 5.60 -19.13
N ARG A 136 3.99 4.89 -19.87
CA ARG A 136 4.42 4.06 -21.01
C ARG A 136 5.08 4.86 -22.12
N GLN A 137 4.59 6.07 -22.41
CA GLN A 137 5.22 6.98 -23.38
C GLN A 137 6.66 7.34 -22.93
N ALA A 138 6.84 7.74 -21.66
CA ALA A 138 8.17 8.01 -21.10
C ALA A 138 9.09 6.78 -21.12
N ALA A 139 8.56 5.60 -20.76
CA ALA A 139 9.33 4.36 -20.77
C ALA A 139 9.80 3.98 -22.19
N LYS A 140 8.96 4.18 -23.22
CA LYS A 140 9.36 3.95 -24.61
C LYS A 140 10.49 4.89 -25.05
N LEU A 141 10.43 6.16 -24.68
CA LEU A 141 11.48 7.15 -24.96
C LEU A 141 12.81 6.80 -24.25
N ASN A 142 12.74 6.33 -23.00
CA ASN A 142 13.92 5.81 -22.30
C ASN A 142 14.54 4.60 -23.03
N GLN A 143 13.72 3.67 -23.54
CA GLN A 143 14.17 2.50 -24.31
C GLN A 143 14.86 2.86 -25.64
N THR A 144 14.56 4.02 -26.22
CA THR A 144 15.23 4.54 -27.42
C THR A 144 16.41 5.48 -27.10
N ASN A 145 16.78 5.62 -25.82
CA ASN A 145 17.79 6.55 -25.29
C ASN A 145 17.41 8.05 -25.35
N ASP A 146 16.14 8.37 -25.63
CA ASP A 146 15.57 9.73 -25.62
C ASP A 146 15.27 10.18 -24.18
N PHE A 147 16.29 10.16 -23.31
CA PHE A 147 16.15 10.38 -21.87
C PHE A 147 15.61 11.78 -21.52
N THR A 148 15.95 12.80 -22.32
CA THR A 148 15.47 14.17 -22.15
C THR A 148 13.96 14.26 -22.41
N ASP A 149 13.48 13.68 -23.51
CA ASP A 149 12.05 13.67 -23.85
C ASP A 149 11.25 12.79 -22.89
N SER A 150 11.81 11.65 -22.49
CA SER A 150 11.27 10.81 -21.42
C SER A 150 11.05 11.63 -20.14
N ASN A 151 12.04 12.42 -19.74
CA ASN A 151 11.96 13.33 -18.61
C ASN A 151 10.94 14.47 -18.80
N GLY A 152 10.78 14.99 -20.03
CA GLY A 152 9.71 15.94 -20.36
C GLY A 152 8.32 15.36 -20.09
N VAL A 153 8.06 14.13 -20.56
CA VAL A 153 6.80 13.42 -20.32
C VAL A 153 6.58 13.13 -18.83
N LEU A 154 7.63 12.76 -18.09
CA LEU A 154 7.56 12.56 -16.64
C LEU A 154 7.28 13.86 -15.87
N THR A 155 7.82 15.00 -16.32
CA THR A 155 7.56 16.31 -15.72
C THR A 155 6.08 16.68 -15.80
N VAL A 156 5.43 16.46 -16.95
CA VAL A 156 3.97 16.65 -17.12
C VAL A 156 3.15 15.76 -16.18
N LEU A 157 3.61 14.53 -15.90
CA LEU A 157 2.97 13.68 -14.88
C LEU A 157 3.06 14.28 -13.47
N PHE A 158 4.25 14.78 -13.08
CA PHE A 158 4.50 15.30 -11.73
C PHE A 158 3.87 16.67 -11.45
N GLN A 159 3.62 17.50 -12.47
CA GLN A 159 2.86 18.75 -12.33
C GLN A 159 1.46 18.54 -11.71
N SER A 160 0.86 17.36 -11.90
CA SER A 160 -0.42 17.01 -11.29
C SER A 160 -0.28 16.69 -9.80
N LYS A 161 -0.70 17.62 -8.93
CA LYS A 161 -0.92 17.36 -7.48
C LYS A 161 -1.84 16.16 -7.20
N ARG A 162 -2.63 15.70 -8.18
CA ARG A 162 -3.45 14.50 -8.05
C ARG A 162 -2.63 13.22 -8.22
N PHE A 163 -1.54 13.24 -8.99
CA PHE A 163 -0.73 12.05 -9.31
C PHE A 163 0.03 11.50 -8.09
N SER A 164 0.34 12.34 -7.11
CA SER A 164 0.93 11.89 -5.83
C SER A 164 -0.06 11.23 -4.87
N GLN A 165 -1.38 11.32 -5.12
CA GLN A 165 -2.40 10.74 -4.23
C GLN A 165 -2.28 9.22 -4.13
N HIS A 166 -2.69 8.67 -2.98
CA HIS A 166 -2.58 7.25 -2.64
C HIS A 166 -3.09 6.27 -3.72
N TYR A 167 -4.10 6.67 -4.50
CA TYR A 167 -4.69 5.88 -5.57
C TYR A 167 -3.79 5.62 -6.79
N TYR A 168 -2.72 6.40 -6.96
CA TYR A 168 -1.81 6.35 -8.12
C TYR A 168 -0.35 6.06 -7.71
N GLN A 169 -0.10 5.81 -6.42
CA GLN A 169 1.24 5.68 -5.83
C GLN A 169 2.14 4.63 -6.50
N ASP A 170 1.58 3.56 -7.05
CA ASP A 170 2.30 2.55 -7.82
C ASP A 170 2.84 3.10 -9.15
N ILE A 171 2.06 3.91 -9.88
CA ILE A 171 2.48 4.56 -11.12
C ILE A 171 3.45 5.71 -10.80
N TYR A 172 3.18 6.48 -9.73
CA TYR A 172 4.04 7.56 -9.24
C TYR A 172 5.45 7.06 -8.87
N LYS A 173 5.56 5.93 -8.16
CA LYS A 173 6.85 5.31 -7.83
C LYS A 173 7.62 4.87 -9.08
N LYS A 174 6.95 4.22 -10.05
CA LYS A 174 7.56 3.84 -11.33
C LYS A 174 8.05 5.06 -12.12
N ALA A 175 7.26 6.13 -12.18
CA ALA A 175 7.66 7.38 -12.81
C ALA A 175 8.89 8.03 -12.13
N LYS A 176 8.99 7.96 -10.79
CA LYS A 176 10.17 8.49 -10.06
C LYS A 176 11.43 7.64 -10.28
N ALA A 177 11.29 6.32 -10.37
CA ALA A 177 12.40 5.42 -10.70
C ALA A 177 12.93 5.72 -12.11
N LEU A 178 12.05 5.76 -13.11
CA LEU A 178 12.43 6.06 -14.49
C LEU A 178 13.10 7.43 -14.64
N ARG A 179 12.64 8.47 -13.92
CA ARG A 179 13.33 9.78 -13.90
C ARG A 179 14.74 9.69 -13.32
N LYS A 180 14.94 8.87 -12.27
CA LYS A 180 16.26 8.65 -11.67
C LYS A 180 17.19 7.93 -12.66
N GLU A 181 16.68 6.93 -13.38
CA GLU A 181 17.39 6.18 -14.42
C GLU A 181 17.81 7.11 -15.59
N ASN A 182 16.86 7.88 -16.14
CA ASN A 182 17.13 8.90 -17.17
C ASN A 182 18.22 9.90 -16.74
N ASN A 183 18.13 10.41 -15.50
CA ASN A 183 19.10 11.38 -14.98
C ASN A 183 20.50 10.76 -14.78
N ALA A 184 20.58 9.47 -14.41
CA ALA A 184 21.84 8.76 -14.31
C ALA A 184 22.47 8.52 -15.69
N ALA A 185 21.67 8.12 -16.68
CA ALA A 185 22.12 7.97 -18.06
C ALA A 185 22.62 9.30 -18.65
N LEU A 186 21.84 10.39 -18.52
CA LEU A 186 22.24 11.72 -18.98
C LEU A 186 23.52 12.22 -18.29
N LYS A 187 23.72 11.92 -17.00
CA LYS A 187 24.99 12.21 -16.30
C LYS A 187 26.16 11.43 -16.90
N ALA A 188 25.98 10.15 -17.23
CA ALA A 188 27.01 9.33 -17.85
C ALA A 188 27.37 9.82 -19.27
N LEU A 189 26.38 10.28 -20.04
CA LEU A 189 26.60 10.79 -21.40
C LEU A 189 27.20 12.21 -21.46
N THR A 190 26.91 13.07 -20.49
CA THR A 190 27.24 14.53 -20.56
C THR A 190 28.15 15.03 -19.43
N GLY A 191 28.54 14.16 -18.49
CA GLY A 191 29.26 14.53 -17.26
C GLY A 191 28.39 15.25 -16.21
N SER A 192 27.22 15.78 -16.56
CA SER A 192 26.38 16.62 -15.70
C SER A 192 24.97 16.08 -15.54
N THR A 193 24.36 16.26 -14.35
CA THR A 193 22.93 15.97 -14.18
C THR A 193 22.09 17.13 -14.72
N PRO A 194 21.10 16.90 -15.59
CA PRO A 194 20.20 17.95 -16.06
C PRO A 194 19.46 18.62 -14.91
N VAL A 195 19.46 19.97 -14.89
CA VAL A 195 18.68 20.75 -13.93
C VAL A 195 17.22 20.76 -14.39
N ILE A 196 16.42 19.83 -13.84
CA ILE A 196 14.97 19.82 -14.03
C ILE A 196 14.34 20.49 -12.82
N ASN A 197 13.73 21.67 -13.03
CA ASN A 197 12.98 22.40 -12.00
C ASN A 197 11.72 21.62 -11.58
N ASP A 198 11.88 20.70 -10.64
CA ASP A 198 10.79 20.05 -9.91
C ASP A 198 10.68 20.65 -8.51
N SER A 199 9.65 21.47 -8.31
CA SER A 199 9.33 22.12 -7.03
C SER A 199 8.92 21.16 -5.89
N THR A 200 9.19 19.86 -6.03
CA THR A 200 8.85 18.83 -5.03
C THR A 200 10.02 17.89 -4.66
N GLN A 201 11.24 18.15 -5.13
CA GLN A 201 12.41 17.35 -4.76
C GLN A 201 13.24 18.04 -3.67
N SER A 202 13.10 17.59 -2.42
CA SER A 202 13.96 18.00 -1.30
C SER A 202 15.43 17.83 -1.68
N ALA A 203 16.20 18.91 -1.54
CA ALA A 203 17.64 18.89 -1.79
C ALA A 203 18.35 18.13 -0.66
N THR A 204 18.98 17.02 -1.03
CA THR A 204 20.09 16.42 -0.27
C THR A 204 21.24 16.17 -1.23
N THR A 205 21.97 17.23 -1.52
CA THR A 205 23.29 17.18 -2.16
C THR A 205 24.28 17.81 -1.20
N SER A 206 24.92 16.96 -0.37
CA SER A 206 26.12 17.39 0.35
C SER A 206 27.24 17.66 -0.65
N ALA A 207 28.07 18.65 -0.32
CA ALA A 207 29.02 19.27 -1.24
C ALA A 207 30.09 18.30 -1.77
N ASN A 208 30.56 18.59 -2.99
CA ASN A 208 31.95 18.30 -3.37
C ASN A 208 32.65 19.64 -3.57
N SER A 209 33.48 20.03 -2.61
CA SER A 209 34.35 21.19 -2.74
C SER A 209 35.51 20.84 -3.67
N THR A 210 35.75 21.66 -4.69
CA THR A 210 37.02 21.63 -5.44
C THR A 210 37.64 23.02 -5.32
N SER A 211 38.74 23.11 -4.59
CA SER A 211 39.51 24.34 -4.43
C SER A 211 40.48 24.47 -5.61
N GLU A 212 40.45 25.60 -6.31
CA GLU A 212 41.62 26.10 -7.03
C GLU A 212 41.86 27.57 -6.65
N SER A 213 43.13 27.89 -6.45
CA SER A 213 43.60 29.17 -5.92
C SER A 213 44.45 29.87 -6.97
N SER A 214 44.24 31.18 -7.17
CA SER A 214 45.28 32.13 -7.55
C SER A 214 44.89 33.56 -7.19
N GLN A 215 45.88 34.33 -6.73
CA GLN A 215 45.84 35.68 -6.14
C GLN A 215 46.18 36.78 -7.19
N PRO A 216 46.47 38.05 -6.81
CA PRO A 216 45.75 39.03 -5.96
C PRO A 216 45.68 40.46 -6.57
N ALA A 217 44.95 41.38 -5.92
CA ALA A 217 45.15 42.86 -5.80
C ALA A 217 43.79 43.55 -5.52
N SER A 218 43.65 44.68 -4.81
CA SER A 218 44.52 45.44 -3.90
C SER A 218 43.67 46.45 -3.10
N ASP A 219 44.10 46.77 -1.87
CA ASP A 219 43.81 47.95 -1.02
C ASP A 219 42.47 48.71 -1.08
N SER A 220 41.79 48.79 0.07
CA SER A 220 41.51 50.09 0.75
C SER A 220 41.04 49.88 2.20
N ALA A 221 41.24 50.89 3.05
CA ALA A 221 41.35 50.76 4.50
C ALA A 221 40.17 51.33 5.33
N SER A 222 40.28 51.17 6.65
CA SER A 222 39.58 51.93 7.73
C SER A 222 38.10 51.60 8.02
N ALA A 223 37.62 51.63 9.27
CA ALA A 223 38.26 51.87 10.56
C ALA A 223 37.49 51.24 11.75
N SER A 224 38.12 51.29 12.93
CA SER A 224 37.71 50.73 14.23
C SER A 224 36.30 51.07 14.74
N GLY A 225 35.76 50.14 15.53
CA GLY A 225 34.72 50.38 16.53
C GLY A 225 34.88 49.43 17.73
N SER A 226 35.26 49.96 18.89
CA SER A 226 35.23 49.28 20.20
C SER A 226 33.76 49.15 20.70
N ASN A 227 33.39 48.41 21.75
CA ASN A 227 34.13 47.88 22.91
C ASN A 227 33.36 46.68 23.54
N GLN A 228 33.99 46.00 24.51
CA GLN A 228 33.49 45.33 25.74
C GLN A 228 31.97 45.22 26.05
N MET A 229 31.47 44.38 26.98
CA MET A 229 31.90 43.15 27.71
C MET A 229 30.83 42.90 28.79
N SER A 230 30.33 41.67 28.98
CA SER A 230 29.76 41.25 30.27
C SER A 230 29.72 39.74 30.44
N SER A 231 30.03 39.30 31.64
CA SER A 231 30.44 37.92 31.95
C SER A 231 29.31 37.05 32.53
N THR A 232 29.38 35.74 32.27
CA THR A 232 28.96 34.68 33.22
C THR A 232 29.74 34.82 34.54
N PRO A 233 29.24 34.36 35.71
CA PRO A 233 29.17 32.93 36.06
C PRO A 233 27.92 32.57 36.89
N GLY A 234 27.68 31.36 37.41
CA GLY A 234 28.37 30.06 37.42
C GLY A 234 27.42 29.01 38.05
N ALA A 235 27.54 27.71 37.73
CA ALA A 235 28.28 26.72 38.56
C ALA A 235 27.46 26.22 39.79
N GLN A 236 27.49 24.94 40.21
CA GLN A 236 28.23 23.77 39.71
C GLN A 236 27.71 22.45 40.33
N ALA A 237 28.06 21.33 39.67
CA ALA A 237 28.53 20.05 40.26
C ALA A 237 27.57 19.20 41.14
N SER A 238 27.24 17.96 40.76
CA SER A 238 28.00 16.69 40.95
C SER A 238 27.56 15.95 42.24
N THR A 239 27.73 14.63 42.44
CA THR A 239 28.85 13.74 42.06
C THR A 239 28.45 12.24 42.21
N ALA A 240 29.08 11.33 41.43
CA ALA A 240 29.36 9.87 41.67
C ALA A 240 28.25 8.93 42.24
N GLY A 241 28.19 7.62 41.99
CA GLY A 241 29.01 6.61 41.29
C GLY A 241 28.23 5.26 41.31
N THR A 242 28.75 4.05 41.08
CA THR A 242 30.07 3.51 40.70
C THR A 242 29.85 2.17 39.92
N SER A 243 30.92 1.52 39.44
CA SER A 243 30.96 0.36 38.54
C SER A 243 30.74 -1.04 39.16
N GLU A 244 30.78 -2.04 38.23
CA GLU A 244 31.17 -3.47 38.35
C GLU A 244 30.02 -4.51 38.28
N SER A 245 30.19 -5.72 37.72
CA SER A 245 31.13 -6.33 36.74
C SER A 245 30.77 -7.84 36.65
N SER A 246 31.10 -8.47 35.52
CA SER A 246 31.47 -9.89 35.33
C SER A 246 30.53 -10.84 34.55
N THR A 247 31.08 -11.33 33.43
CA THR A 247 31.12 -12.74 32.93
C THR A 247 29.85 -13.61 32.82
N ALA A 248 29.71 -14.54 31.88
CA ALA A 248 30.40 -14.85 30.60
C ALA A 248 29.65 -16.00 29.87
N ALA A 249 30.08 -16.29 28.63
CA ALA A 249 29.96 -17.57 27.91
C ALA A 249 28.60 -17.98 27.28
N THR A 250 28.54 -18.78 26.19
CA THR A 250 29.40 -18.92 24.97
C THR A 250 28.76 -19.91 23.99
N SER A 251 29.04 -19.75 22.69
CA SER A 251 28.78 -20.62 21.51
C SER A 251 27.70 -20.06 20.57
N SER A 252 28.00 -19.58 19.35
CA SER A 252 28.70 -20.23 18.21
C SER A 252 27.84 -21.35 17.60
N SER A 253 27.64 -21.47 16.28
CA SER A 253 28.41 -21.04 15.11
C SER A 253 27.45 -20.68 13.92
N GLN A 254 27.84 -20.27 12.71
CA GLN A 254 29.15 -20.27 12.03
C GLN A 254 29.19 -19.20 10.92
N MET A 255 30.39 -18.68 10.63
CA MET A 255 30.69 -17.80 9.51
C MET A 255 31.37 -18.60 8.40
N THR A 256 30.98 -18.41 7.14
CA THR A 256 31.82 -18.76 5.98
C THR A 256 31.81 -17.60 4.99
N THR A 257 32.99 -17.16 4.59
CA THR A 257 33.26 -16.05 3.67
C THR A 257 34.00 -16.56 2.43
N SER A 258 34.03 -15.72 1.39
CA SER A 258 34.79 -15.82 0.12
C SER A 258 34.03 -16.48 -1.05
N THR A 259 34.16 -16.06 -2.31
CA THR A 259 34.64 -14.79 -2.93
C THR A 259 34.02 -14.69 -4.33
N SER A 260 33.93 -13.48 -4.87
CA SER A 260 33.33 -13.10 -6.16
C SER A 260 33.62 -13.99 -7.39
N SER A 261 32.57 -14.27 -8.17
CA SER A 261 32.62 -14.34 -9.64
C SER A 261 31.28 -13.84 -10.23
N ALA A 262 31.32 -13.22 -11.42
CA ALA A 262 30.20 -12.42 -11.93
C ALA A 262 29.30 -13.20 -12.91
N THR A 263 27.99 -13.18 -12.68
CA THR A 263 26.94 -13.25 -13.71
C THR A 263 25.67 -12.61 -13.15
N SER A 264 24.92 -11.86 -13.98
CA SER A 264 23.79 -11.01 -13.56
C SER A 264 22.61 -11.79 -12.95
N GLY A 265 22.65 -12.01 -11.63
CA GLY A 265 21.62 -12.73 -10.88
C GLY A 265 20.54 -11.83 -10.28
N SER A 266 19.31 -11.93 -10.81
CA SER A 266 18.10 -11.37 -10.20
C SER A 266 17.77 -12.11 -8.91
N ASN A 267 18.31 -11.65 -7.77
CA ASN A 267 18.01 -12.22 -6.46
C ASN A 267 16.58 -11.85 -6.05
N TYR A 268 15.63 -12.76 -6.27
CA TYR A 268 14.25 -12.63 -5.80
C TYR A 268 14.18 -12.85 -4.29
N SER A 269 13.47 -11.97 -3.60
CA SER A 269 13.29 -12.07 -2.14
C SER A 269 12.37 -13.23 -1.75
N ASP A 270 12.55 -13.76 -0.53
CA ASP A 270 11.72 -14.82 0.05
C ASP A 270 10.22 -14.49 -0.01
N ALA A 271 9.86 -13.22 0.17
CA ALA A 271 8.48 -12.75 0.06
C ALA A 271 7.90 -12.90 -1.37
N GLN A 272 8.72 -12.74 -2.42
CA GLN A 272 8.30 -12.98 -3.81
C GLN A 272 8.22 -14.47 -4.11
N ILE A 273 9.14 -15.27 -3.55
CA ILE A 273 9.16 -16.72 -3.67
C ILE A 273 7.89 -17.31 -3.04
N GLN A 274 7.56 -16.93 -1.80
CA GLN A 274 6.35 -17.37 -1.11
C GLN A 274 5.06 -16.87 -1.77
N ALA A 275 5.04 -15.64 -2.30
CA ALA A 275 3.88 -15.13 -3.05
C ALA A 275 3.64 -15.94 -4.34
N THR A 276 4.71 -16.27 -5.08
CA THR A 276 4.63 -17.11 -6.30
C THR A 276 4.22 -18.55 -5.97
N ARG A 277 4.72 -19.09 -4.85
CA ARG A 277 4.33 -20.39 -4.31
C ARG A 277 2.83 -20.47 -4.03
N ALA A 278 2.25 -19.41 -3.45
CA ALA A 278 0.82 -19.29 -3.22
C ALA A 278 0.02 -19.15 -4.54
N GLU A 279 0.51 -18.35 -5.49
CA GLU A 279 -0.14 -18.17 -6.81
C GLU A 279 -0.22 -19.49 -7.62
N LEU A 280 0.84 -20.31 -7.58
CA LEU A 280 0.85 -21.64 -8.18
C LEU A 280 -0.17 -22.57 -7.50
N SER A 281 -0.21 -22.57 -6.16
CA SER A 281 -1.16 -23.36 -5.37
C SER A 281 -2.62 -22.98 -5.65
N GLU A 282 -2.92 -21.69 -5.79
CA GLU A 282 -4.25 -21.20 -6.17
C GLU A 282 -4.63 -21.59 -7.61
N ALA A 283 -3.65 -21.77 -8.50
CA ALA A 283 -3.85 -22.28 -9.85
C ALA A 283 -3.97 -23.82 -9.93
N GLY A 284 -3.99 -24.53 -8.80
CA GLY A 284 -4.07 -25.99 -8.74
C GLY A 284 -2.76 -26.71 -9.07
N MET A 285 -1.65 -25.97 -9.14
CA MET A 285 -0.29 -26.52 -9.28
C MET A 285 0.30 -26.58 -7.88
N THR A 286 0.71 -27.75 -7.39
CA THR A 286 1.19 -27.93 -6.02
C THR A 286 2.44 -27.10 -5.73
N GLY A 287 2.23 -25.86 -5.24
CA GLY A 287 3.31 -24.90 -5.01
C GLY A 287 4.35 -25.40 -4.01
N SER A 288 3.99 -26.34 -3.13
CA SER A 288 4.90 -27.09 -2.26
C SER A 288 6.04 -27.79 -3.00
N ASP A 289 5.79 -28.26 -4.22
CA ASP A 289 6.62 -29.27 -4.89
C ASP A 289 7.79 -28.63 -5.67
N PHE A 290 7.78 -27.30 -5.80
CA PHE A 290 8.88 -26.54 -6.36
C PHE A 290 9.86 -26.11 -5.26
N SER A 291 11.15 -26.32 -5.47
CA SER A 291 12.20 -25.69 -4.65
C SER A 291 12.26 -24.18 -4.87
N ASP A 292 12.82 -23.44 -3.92
CA ASP A 292 12.95 -21.98 -4.03
C ASP A 292 13.78 -21.55 -5.26
N ALA A 293 14.78 -22.35 -5.64
CA ALA A 293 15.53 -22.18 -6.90
C ALA A 293 14.64 -22.37 -8.15
N GLN A 294 13.74 -23.37 -8.16
CA GLN A 294 12.78 -23.53 -9.25
C GLN A 294 11.76 -22.37 -9.30
N ILE A 295 11.32 -21.85 -8.15
CA ILE A 295 10.47 -20.67 -8.08
C ILE A 295 11.19 -19.42 -8.63
N GLN A 296 12.48 -19.24 -8.33
CA GLN A 296 13.30 -18.18 -8.93
C GLN A 296 13.41 -18.32 -10.45
N THR A 297 13.62 -19.53 -10.97
CA THR A 297 13.61 -19.81 -12.42
C THR A 297 12.25 -19.52 -13.06
N ILE A 298 11.14 -19.87 -12.40
CA ILE A 298 9.77 -19.54 -12.85
C ILE A 298 9.57 -18.01 -12.91
N LEU A 299 10.02 -17.28 -11.89
CA LEU A 299 9.98 -15.82 -11.83
C LEU A 299 10.83 -15.16 -12.92
N GLN A 300 12.01 -15.71 -13.21
CA GLN A 300 12.90 -15.22 -14.26
C GLN A 300 12.34 -15.49 -15.66
N LYS A 301 11.78 -16.69 -15.88
CA LYS A 301 11.12 -17.09 -17.13
C LYS A 301 9.87 -16.24 -17.38
N ALA A 302 9.00 -16.08 -16.39
CA ALA A 302 7.83 -15.19 -16.46
C ALA A 302 8.20 -13.73 -16.76
N ALA A 303 9.29 -13.22 -16.16
CA ALA A 303 9.78 -11.88 -16.44
C ALA A 303 10.31 -11.74 -17.89
N THR A 304 11.00 -12.76 -18.39
CA THR A 304 11.62 -12.79 -19.74
C THR A 304 10.59 -12.98 -20.85
N GLU A 305 9.63 -13.89 -20.67
CA GLU A 305 8.57 -14.21 -21.63
C GLU A 305 7.36 -13.27 -21.52
N HIS A 306 7.33 -12.41 -20.50
CA HIS A 306 6.21 -11.53 -20.14
C HIS A 306 4.88 -12.29 -19.87
N THR A 307 4.99 -13.55 -19.43
CA THR A 307 3.89 -14.44 -19.06
C THR A 307 3.61 -14.40 -17.55
N SER A 308 2.52 -15.00 -17.08
CA SER A 308 2.32 -15.17 -15.63
C SER A 308 3.23 -16.28 -15.06
N PRO A 309 3.58 -16.27 -13.76
CA PRO A 309 4.31 -17.36 -13.13
C PRO A 309 3.66 -18.73 -13.34
N VAL A 310 2.31 -18.79 -13.33
CA VAL A 310 1.52 -20.00 -13.63
C VAL A 310 1.73 -20.49 -15.08
N GLN A 311 1.86 -19.58 -16.05
CA GLN A 311 2.14 -19.94 -17.44
C GLN A 311 3.60 -20.41 -17.60
N ALA A 312 4.56 -19.66 -17.04
CA ALA A 312 5.98 -20.03 -17.06
C ALA A 312 6.24 -21.40 -16.40
N ALA A 313 5.53 -21.72 -15.31
CA ALA A 313 5.62 -23.03 -14.64
C ALA A 313 5.08 -24.19 -15.51
N LYS A 314 4.02 -23.98 -16.31
CA LYS A 314 3.54 -25.00 -17.26
C LYS A 314 4.57 -25.34 -18.33
N HIS A 315 5.35 -24.37 -18.77
CA HIS A 315 6.49 -24.55 -19.68
C HIS A 315 7.77 -25.11 -19.01
N LEU A 316 7.66 -25.65 -17.78
CA LEU A 316 8.73 -26.38 -17.07
C LEU A 316 8.30 -27.81 -16.68
N GLN A 317 7.07 -28.21 -17.04
CA GLN A 317 6.51 -29.56 -16.84
C GLN A 317 6.32 -30.31 -18.17
N GLN A 318 6.88 -29.78 -19.26
CA GLN A 318 7.00 -30.39 -20.60
C GLN A 318 8.49 -30.60 -20.90
#